data_AF-K1XC20-F1
#
_entry.id   AF-K1XC20-F1
#
_cell.length_a   1.000
_cell.length_b   1.000
_cell.length_c   1.000
_cell.angle_alpha   90.00
_cell.angle_beta   90.00
_cell.angle_gamma   90.00
#
_symmetry.space_group_name_H-M   'P 1'
#
loop_
_entity.id
_entity.type
_entity.pdbx_description
1 polymer ?
#
loop_
_entity_poly.entity_id
_entity_poly.type
_entity_poly.pdbx_seq_one_letter_code
_entity_poly.pdbx_strand_id
1 'polypeptide(L)'
;FPRIHSFIQIFITFHLVLLGWIFFRANNISDAFYIITHIIDFSTFRAIGDLGIGRKELAMAISLILLLKTVHILQDKISFEKVFVMSNKIVRWTVYYSIFYGIIFLGVFGKKEFIYFQF
;
A
#
# COMPACT_ATOMS: atom_id res chain seq x y z
N PHE A 1 23.42 -28.51 7.92
CA PHE A 1 23.21 -27.06 8.11
C PHE A 1 21.78 -26.65 7.72
N PRO A 2 20.76 -26.84 8.58
CA PRO A 2 19.36 -26.58 8.23
C PRO A 2 19.07 -25.08 7.98
N ARG A 3 19.72 -24.17 8.70
CA ARG A 3 19.52 -22.71 8.55
C ARG A 3 19.98 -22.18 7.20
N ILE A 4 21.08 -22.71 6.65
CA ILE A 4 21.60 -22.31 5.33
C ILE A 4 20.66 -22.77 4.22
N HIS A 5 20.15 -24.01 4.32
CA HIS A 5 19.17 -24.53 3.37
C HIS A 5 17.89 -23.70 3.35
N SER A 6 17.33 -23.37 4.52
CA SER A 6 16.16 -22.50 4.62
C SER A 6 16.41 -21.10 4.07
N PHE A 7 17.58 -20.50 4.33
CA PHE A 7 17.93 -19.19 3.80
C PHE A 7 18.00 -19.19 2.27
N ILE A 8 18.64 -20.21 1.67
CA ILE A 8 18.74 -20.36 0.21
C ILE A 8 17.35 -20.54 -0.40
N GLN A 9 16.48 -21.35 0.22
CA GLN A 9 15.12 -21.56 -0.25
C GLN A 9 14.30 -20.25 -0.23
N ILE A 10 14.40 -19.47 0.85
CA ILE A 10 13.75 -18.15 0.94
C ILE A 10 14.31 -17.21 -0.13
N PHE A 11 15.64 -17.16 -0.27
CA PHE A 11 16.30 -16.29 -1.24
C PHE A 11 15.84 -16.60 -2.67
N ILE A 12 15.84 -17.86 -3.08
CA ILE A 12 15.44 -18.28 -4.42
C ILE A 12 13.95 -17.99 -4.65
N THR A 13 13.08 -18.43 -3.75
CA THR A 13 11.63 -18.21 -3.90
C THR A 13 11.28 -16.73 -3.97
N PHE A 14 11.89 -15.91 -3.12
CA PHE A 14 11.69 -14.47 -3.12
C PHE A 14 12.10 -13.84 -4.46
N HIS A 15 13.31 -14.12 -4.95
CA HIS A 15 13.79 -13.52 -6.20
C HIS A 15 13.03 -14.02 -7.43
N LEU A 16 12.64 -15.30 -7.45
CA LEU A 16 11.80 -15.83 -8.54
C LEU A 16 10.44 -15.14 -8.60
N VAL A 17 9.80 -14.91 -7.45
CA VAL A 17 8.53 -14.17 -7.39
C VAL A 17 8.70 -12.72 -7.86
N LEU A 18 9.77 -12.04 -7.42
CA LEU A 18 10.07 -10.67 -7.85
C LEU A 18 10.31 -10.57 -9.36
N LEU A 19 11.10 -11.48 -9.93
CA LEU A 19 11.35 -11.51 -11.39
C LEU A 19 10.06 -11.81 -12.16
N GLY A 20 9.20 -12.69 -11.65
CA GLY A 20 7.88 -12.95 -12.22
C GLY A 20 7.00 -11.70 -12.25
N TRP A 21 6.98 -10.92 -11.17
CA TRP A 21 6.19 -9.68 -11.10
C TRP A 21 6.62 -8.61 -12.10
N ILE A 22 7.86 -8.60 -12.59
CA ILE A 22 8.30 -7.66 -13.63
C ILE A 22 7.46 -7.87 -14.90
N PHE A 23 7.22 -9.12 -15.31
CA PHE A 23 6.44 -9.43 -16.51
C PHE A 23 4.96 -9.08 -16.38
N PHE A 24 4.40 -9.19 -15.17
CA PHE A 24 3.00 -8.81 -14.92
C PHE A 24 2.78 -7.29 -14.87
N ARG A 25 3.83 -6.52 -14.60
CA ARG A 25 3.73 -5.05 -14.45
C ARG A 25 4.20 -4.28 -15.68
N ALA A 26 5.12 -4.85 -16.46
CA ALA A 26 5.63 -4.21 -17.67
C ALA A 26 4.53 -4.13 -18.75
N ASN A 27 4.51 -3.05 -19.54
CA ASN A 27 3.49 -2.88 -20.59
C ASN A 27 3.69 -3.86 -21.76
N ASN A 28 4.91 -4.36 -21.95
CA ASN A 28 5.26 -5.31 -22.99
C ASN A 28 6.52 -6.11 -22.59
N ILE A 29 6.85 -7.13 -23.40
CA ILE A 29 7.99 -8.02 -23.14
C ILE A 29 9.34 -7.29 -23.25
N SER A 30 9.47 -6.33 -24.17
CA SER A 30 10.70 -5.54 -24.33
C SER A 30 10.99 -4.72 -23.08
N ASP A 31 9.96 -4.09 -22.49
CA ASP A 31 10.06 -3.34 -21.24
C ASP A 31 10.50 -4.25 -20.08
N ALA A 32 9.95 -5.48 -20.00
CA ALA A 32 10.34 -6.45 -18.97
C ALA A 32 11.82 -6.82 -19.05
N PHE A 33 12.34 -7.12 -20.26
CA PHE A 33 13.76 -7.41 -20.47
C PHE A 33 14.65 -6.19 -20.22
N TYR A 34 14.20 -5.00 -20.60
CA TYR A 34 14.90 -3.75 -20.30
C TYR A 34 15.09 -3.58 -18.78
N ILE A 35 14.04 -3.79 -17.99
CA ILE A 35 14.10 -3.72 -16.52
C ILE A 35 15.08 -4.77 -15.96
N ILE A 36 15.03 -6.01 -16.43
CA ILE A 36 15.91 -7.09 -15.94
C ILE A 36 17.40 -6.77 -16.23
N THR A 37 17.70 -6.28 -17.42
CA THR A 37 19.08 -5.97 -17.83
C THR A 37 19.66 -4.74 -17.13
N HIS A 38 18.81 -3.80 -16.71
CA HIS A 38 19.21 -2.57 -16.03
C HIS A 38 18.90 -2.57 -14.53
N ILE A 39 18.53 -3.71 -13.93
CA ILE A 39 18.15 -3.79 -12.51
C ILE A 39 19.31 -3.47 -11.56
N ILE A 40 20.55 -3.66 -12.03
CA ILE A 40 21.80 -3.34 -11.32
C ILE A 40 22.47 -2.13 -11.98
N ASP A 41 21.69 -1.17 -12.48
CA ASP A 41 22.22 0.12 -12.94
C ASP A 41 22.06 1.18 -11.84
N PHE A 42 23.16 1.52 -11.18
CA PHE A 42 23.22 2.57 -10.16
C PHE A 42 23.56 3.95 -10.74
N SER A 43 23.70 4.09 -12.07
CA SER A 43 23.96 5.40 -12.69
C SER A 43 22.84 6.41 -12.41
N THR A 44 21.60 5.91 -12.32
CA THR A 44 20.38 6.64 -11.97
C THR A 44 20.25 6.92 -10.47
N PHE A 45 21.16 6.45 -9.61
CA PHE A 45 21.13 6.75 -8.18
C PHE A 45 21.27 8.26 -7.90
N ARG A 46 21.89 9.03 -8.82
CA ARG A 46 21.84 10.51 -8.78
C ARG A 46 20.47 11.09 -9.08
N ALA A 47 19.65 10.39 -9.88
CA ALA A 47 18.26 10.74 -10.13
C ALA A 47 17.33 10.34 -8.97
N ILE A 48 17.83 9.77 -7.86
CA ILE A 48 17.05 9.68 -6.62
C ILE A 48 16.63 11.07 -6.12
N GLY A 49 17.46 12.10 -6.38
CA GLY A 49 17.08 13.50 -6.17
C GLY A 49 16.06 14.04 -7.17
N ASP A 50 15.80 13.30 -8.26
CA ASP A 50 14.98 13.65 -9.41
C ASP A 50 13.85 12.62 -9.65
N LEU A 51 13.49 11.84 -8.63
CA LEU A 51 12.41 10.81 -8.67
C LEU A 51 11.02 11.39 -8.98
N GLY A 52 10.92 12.68 -9.30
CA GLY A 52 9.68 13.43 -9.34
C GLY A 52 9.03 13.57 -7.95
N ILE A 53 9.63 12.99 -6.91
CA ILE A 53 9.22 13.15 -5.52
C ILE A 53 9.96 14.38 -5.01
N GLY A 54 9.39 15.55 -5.27
CA GLY A 54 9.84 16.78 -4.66
C GLY A 54 9.90 16.62 -3.14
N ARG A 55 10.78 17.40 -2.51
CA ARG A 55 10.96 17.39 -1.05
C ARG A 55 9.63 17.59 -0.30
N LYS A 56 8.66 18.25 -0.94
CA LYS A 56 7.30 18.44 -0.46
C LYS A 56 6.47 17.15 -0.48
N GLU A 57 6.46 16.39 -1.58
CA GLU A 57 5.77 15.09 -1.62
C GLU A 57 6.36 14.11 -0.60
N LEU A 58 7.68 14.11 -0.44
CA LEU A 58 8.36 13.24 0.52
C LEU A 58 8.02 13.64 1.97
N ALA A 59 8.07 14.94 2.28
CA ALA A 59 7.64 15.44 3.59
C ALA A 59 6.17 15.15 3.87
N MET A 60 5.30 15.28 2.86
CA MET A 60 3.88 14.93 2.95
C MET A 60 3.71 13.43 3.22
N ALA A 61 4.38 12.55 2.48
CA ALA A 61 4.32 11.11 2.69
C ALA A 61 4.76 10.72 4.12
N ILE A 62 5.89 11.26 4.59
CA ILE A 62 6.36 11.04 5.97
C ILE A 62 5.34 11.55 6.99
N SER A 63 4.78 12.75 6.77
CA SER A 63 3.77 13.32 7.67
C SER A 63 2.51 12.47 7.77
N LEU A 64 2.05 11.91 6.64
CA LEU A 64 0.89 11.02 6.57
C LEU A 64 1.18 9.69 7.27
N ILE A 65 2.38 9.13 7.09
CA ILE A 65 2.80 7.90 7.77
C ILE A 65 2.85 8.12 9.29
N LEU A 66 3.39 9.25 9.75
CA LEU A 66 3.43 9.61 11.16
C LEU A 66 2.03 9.84 11.74
N LEU A 67 1.15 10.50 10.99
CA LEU A 67 -0.25 10.68 11.36
C LEU A 67 -0.94 9.32 11.51
N LEU A 68 -0.81 8.43 10.53
CA LEU A 68 -1.38 7.08 10.56
C LEU A 68 -0.89 6.31 11.79
N LYS A 69 0.42 6.33 12.05
CA LYS A 69 1.02 5.67 13.21
C LYS A 69 0.48 6.24 14.53
N THR A 70 0.32 7.56 14.60
CA THR A 70 -0.19 8.25 15.80
C THR A 70 -1.65 7.87 16.06
N VAL A 71 -2.48 7.87 15.01
CA VAL A 71 -3.88 7.42 15.09
C VAL A 71 -3.96 5.97 15.52
N HIS A 72 -3.11 5.09 14.99
CA HIS A 72 -3.08 3.69 15.37
C HIS A 72 -2.77 3.49 16.86
N ILE A 73 -1.76 4.19 17.39
CA ILE A 73 -1.41 4.14 18.82
C ILE A 73 -2.53 4.70 19.70
N LEU A 74 -3.23 5.75 19.24
CA LEU A 74 -4.38 6.31 19.96
C LEU A 74 -5.58 5.34 19.95
N GLN A 75 -5.79 4.63 18.84
CA GLN A 75 -6.83 3.62 18.70
C GLN A 75 -6.60 2.41 19.61
N ASP A 76 -5.35 2.00 19.83
CA ASP A 76 -5.04 0.93 20.79
C ASP A 76 -5.33 1.34 22.24
N LYS A 77 -5.22 2.63 22.55
CA LYS A 77 -5.49 3.16 23.91
C LYS A 77 -6.96 3.49 24.14
N ILE A 78 -7.68 3.90 23.10
CA ILE A 78 -9.10 4.23 23.13
C ILE A 78 -9.86 3.02 22.59
N SER A 79 -10.44 2.23 23.49
CA SER A 79 -11.35 1.15 23.11
C SER A 79 -12.63 1.76 22.53
N PHE A 80 -12.62 2.08 21.23
CA PHE A 80 -13.78 2.58 20.48
C PHE A 80 -15.00 1.68 20.69
N GLU A 81 -14.79 0.38 20.86
CA GLU A 81 -15.82 -0.59 21.20
C GLU A 81 -16.54 -0.25 22.52
N LYS A 82 -15.81 0.13 23.58
CA LYS A 82 -16.41 0.51 24.87
C LYS A 82 -17.14 1.85 24.79
N VAL A 83 -16.57 2.83 24.08
CA VAL A 83 -17.20 4.15 23.88
C VAL A 83 -18.48 4.04 23.07
N PHE A 84 -18.51 3.17 22.05
CA PHE A 84 -19.68 2.95 21.20
C PHE A 84 -20.79 2.17 21.92
N VAL A 85 -20.42 1.14 22.71
CA VAL A 85 -21.36 0.34 23.53
C VAL A 85 -22.00 1.15 24.67
N MET A 86 -21.28 2.13 25.23
CA MET A 86 -21.80 3.04 26.28
C MET A 86 -22.53 4.27 25.73
N SER A 87 -22.64 4.45 24.42
CA SER A 87 -23.27 5.63 23.82
C SER A 87 -24.81 5.55 23.80
N ASN A 88 -25.47 6.71 23.91
CA ASN A 88 -26.93 6.81 23.84
C ASN A 88 -27.45 6.28 22.48
N LYS A 89 -28.64 5.67 22.46
CA LYS A 89 -29.28 5.09 21.26
C LYS A 89 -29.25 6.05 20.06
N ILE A 90 -29.46 7.35 20.29
CA ILE A 90 -29.45 8.39 19.26
C ILE A 90 -28.08 8.47 18.56
N VAL A 91 -26.98 8.50 19.32
CA VAL A 91 -25.61 8.57 18.77
C VAL A 91 -25.33 7.37 17.88
N ARG A 92 -25.76 6.17 18.30
CA ARG A 92 -25.60 4.94 17.53
C ARG A 92 -26.30 4.98 16.19
N TRP A 93 -27.56 5.45 16.16
CA TRP A 93 -28.33 5.59 14.92
C TRP A 93 -27.77 6.67 14.02
N THR A 94 -27.36 7.82 14.57
CA THR A 94 -26.73 8.89 13.78
C THR A 94 -25.46 8.41 13.08
N VAL A 95 -24.64 7.60 13.76
CA VAL A 95 -23.44 7.00 13.15
C VAL A 95 -23.82 6.03 12.03
N TYR A 96 -24.80 5.15 12.25
CA TYR A 96 -25.24 4.21 11.20
C TYR A 96 -25.78 4.90 9.96
N TYR A 97 -26.63 5.91 10.14
CA TYR A 97 -27.14 6.69 9.01
C TYR A 97 -26.02 7.48 8.33
N SER A 98 -25.11 8.08 9.08
CA SER A 98 -23.95 8.79 8.53
C SER A 98 -23.06 7.87 7.69
N ILE A 99 -22.78 6.65 8.15
CA ILE A 99 -22.01 5.66 7.40
C ILE A 99 -22.77 5.22 6.14
N PHE A 100 -24.07 4.91 6.27
CA PHE A 100 -24.91 4.51 5.14
C PHE A 100 -24.95 5.57 4.04
N TYR A 101 -25.23 6.82 4.41
CA TYR A 101 -25.20 7.94 3.46
C TYR A 101 -23.80 8.21 2.94
N GLY A 102 -22.76 8.05 3.78
CA GLY A 102 -21.36 8.13 3.34
C GLY A 102 -21.05 7.14 2.22
N ILE A 103 -21.49 5.89 2.34
CA ILE A 103 -21.31 4.87 1.29
C ILE A 103 -22.03 5.28 0.00
N ILE A 104 -23.26 5.80 0.11
CA ILE A 104 -24.06 6.20 -1.07
C ILE A 104 -23.47 7.44 -1.76
N PHE A 105 -23.12 8.48 -1.00
CA PHE A 105 -22.70 9.75 -1.58
C PHE A 105 -21.20 9.79 -1.94
N LEU A 106 -20.35 9.08 -1.19
CA LEU A 106 -18.90 9.03 -1.43
C LEU A 106 -18.47 7.78 -2.20
N GLY A 107 -19.38 6.83 -2.44
CA GLY A 107 -19.13 5.64 -3.22
C GLY A 107 -18.80 5.99 -4.68
N VAL A 108 -17.66 5.51 -5.17
CA VAL A 108 -17.31 5.61 -6.59
C VAL A 108 -17.88 4.37 -7.29
N PHE A 109 -19.08 4.51 -7.85
CA PHE A 109 -19.77 3.43 -8.59
C PHE A 109 -19.28 3.24 -10.03
N GLY A 110 -18.15 3.85 -10.39
CA GLY A 110 -17.54 3.68 -11.70
C GLY A 110 -17.02 2.26 -11.91
N LYS A 111 -16.98 1.80 -13.17
CA LYS A 111 -16.30 0.55 -13.54
C LYS A 111 -14.79 0.72 -13.35
N LYS A 112 -14.29 0.45 -12.15
CA LYS A 112 -12.89 0.12 -11.94
C LYS A 112 -12.74 -1.37 -12.17
N GLU A 113 -12.06 -1.74 -13.24
CA GLU A 113 -11.59 -3.11 -13.39
C GLU A 113 -10.75 -3.46 -12.17
N PHE A 114 -11.10 -4.56 -11.50
CA PHE A 114 -10.30 -5.06 -10.40
C PHE A 114 -8.86 -5.25 -10.90
N ILE A 115 -7.86 -5.03 -10.05
CA ILE A 115 -6.42 -5.16 -10.38
C ILE A 115 -6.10 -6.51 -11.08
N TYR A 116 -6.92 -7.53 -10.88
CA TYR A 116 -6.85 -8.83 -11.56
C TYR A 116 -7.34 -8.86 -13.02
N PHE A 117 -7.78 -7.76 -13.59
CA PHE A 117 -8.17 -7.64 -15.00
C PHE A 117 -7.36 -6.56 -15.72
N GLN A 118 -6.32 -6.02 -15.08
CA GLN A 118 -5.43 -5.01 -15.66
C GLN A 118 -4.21 -5.63 -16.36
N PHE A 119 -4.32 -6.88 -16.80
CA PHE A 119 -3.33 -7.57 -17.62
C PHE A 119 -3.94 -7.98 -18.95
#